data_AF-A0AAX1RV23-F1
#
_entry.id   AF-A0AAX1RV23-F1
#
_cell.length_a   1.000
_cell.length_b   1.000
_cell.length_c   1.000
_cell.angle_alpha   90.00
_cell.angle_beta   90.00
_cell.angle_gamma   90.00
#
_symmetry.space_group_name_H-M   'P 1'
#
loop_
_entity.id
_entity.type
_entity.pdbx_description
1 polymer ?
#
loop_
_entity_poly.entity_id
_entity_poly.type
_entity_poly.pdbx_seq_one_letter_code
_entity_poly.pdbx_strand_id
1 'polypeptide(L)'
;MPHVTVNKIKYSYSEEQAKTAAENSITASTIYNRIRLGWTVDDAVSIPLKMSKEEYKAYVKMQKKQRLSMPIDRQRELEREERLKNIPQSVKPSEYFKNLCQFVGVKP
;
A
#
# COMPACT_ATOMS: atom_id res chain seq x y z
N MET A 1 -4.38 -16.24 4.33
CA MET A 1 -3.12 -15.50 4.19
C MET A 1 -2.27 -16.11 3.09
N PRO A 2 -1.86 -15.31 2.10
CA PRO A 2 -0.97 -15.76 1.03
C PRO A 2 0.36 -16.25 1.61
N HIS A 3 0.93 -17.28 0.98
CA HIS A 3 2.13 -17.94 1.48
C HIS A 3 2.95 -18.56 0.35
N VAL A 4 4.26 -18.72 0.59
CA VAL A 4 5.21 -19.38 -0.30
C VAL A 4 6.02 -20.39 0.52
N THR A 5 6.25 -21.57 -0.05
CA THR A 5 7.06 -22.61 0.59
C THR A 5 8.43 -22.67 -0.08
N VAL A 6 9.51 -22.47 0.70
CA VAL A 6 10.90 -22.52 0.22
C VAL A 6 11.66 -23.51 1.09
N ASN A 7 12.34 -24.49 0.49
CA ASN A 7 13.12 -25.50 1.22
C ASN A 7 12.35 -26.17 2.37
N LYS A 8 11.08 -26.51 2.15
CA LYS A 8 10.15 -27.08 3.16
C LYS A 8 9.76 -26.14 4.31
N ILE A 9 10.20 -24.89 4.28
CA ILE A 9 9.82 -23.83 5.23
C ILE A 9 8.69 -23.00 4.62
N LYS A 10 7.62 -22.76 5.37
CA LYS A 10 6.47 -21.96 4.96
C LYS A 10 6.65 -20.52 5.40
N TYR A 11 6.59 -19.59 4.45
CA TYR A 11 6.60 -18.15 4.68
C TYR A 11 5.22 -17.57 4.38
N SER A 12 4.61 -16.89 5.35
CA SER A 12 3.31 -16.23 5.22
C SER A 12 3.45 -14.71 5.19
N TYR A 13 2.58 -14.04 4.45
CA TYR A 13 2.51 -12.58 4.39
C TYR A 13 1.05 -12.09 4.41
N SER A 14 0.87 -10.80 4.72
CA SER A 14 -0.45 -10.15 4.80
C SER A 14 -1.10 -9.99 3.41
N GLU A 15 -2.41 -9.79 3.36
CA GLU A 15 -3.12 -9.42 2.13
C GLU A 15 -2.68 -8.06 1.60
N GLU A 16 -2.35 -7.13 2.49
CA GLU A 16 -1.79 -5.82 2.11
C GLU A 16 -0.45 -5.96 1.40
N GLN A 17 0.42 -6.81 1.96
CA GLN A 17 1.71 -7.14 1.36
C GLN A 17 1.52 -7.80 -0.02
N ALA A 18 0.54 -8.69 -0.17
CA ALA A 18 0.18 -9.26 -1.48
C ALA A 18 -0.24 -8.19 -2.50
N LYS A 19 -1.03 -7.18 -2.09
CA LYS A 19 -1.41 -6.06 -2.96
C LYS A 19 -0.20 -5.23 -3.38
N THR A 20 0.67 -4.87 -2.44
CA THR A 20 1.92 -4.16 -2.73
C THR A 20 2.83 -4.96 -3.68
N ALA A 21 2.89 -6.29 -3.52
CA ALA A 21 3.62 -7.15 -4.46
C ALA A 21 3.06 -7.05 -5.88
N ALA A 22 1.72 -7.11 -6.02
CA ALA A 22 1.06 -7.01 -7.31
C ALA A 22 1.29 -5.63 -7.97
N GLU A 23 1.20 -4.54 -7.21
CA GLU A 23 1.51 -3.19 -7.68
C GLU A 23 2.95 -3.07 -8.17
N ASN A 24 3.89 -3.71 -7.45
CA ASN A 24 5.30 -3.77 -7.82
C ASN A 24 5.64 -4.80 -8.92
N SER A 25 4.62 -5.44 -9.53
CA SER A 25 4.77 -6.49 -10.54
C SER A 25 5.58 -7.71 -10.05
N ILE A 26 5.44 -8.06 -8.78
CA ILE A 26 6.13 -9.17 -8.13
C ILE A 26 5.19 -10.38 -8.08
N THR A 27 5.60 -11.45 -8.74
CA THR A 27 4.88 -12.73 -8.74
C THR A 27 5.31 -13.64 -7.57
N ALA A 28 4.49 -14.64 -7.23
CA ALA A 28 4.84 -15.63 -6.20
C ALA A 28 6.15 -16.38 -6.49
N SER A 29 6.47 -16.64 -7.77
CA SER A 29 7.75 -17.23 -8.18
C SER A 29 8.94 -16.31 -7.91
N THR A 30 8.74 -15.00 -8.08
CA THR A 30 9.76 -13.98 -7.75
C THR A 30 10.01 -13.95 -6.24
N ILE A 31 8.95 -13.98 -5.43
CA ILE A 31 9.04 -14.04 -3.96
C ILE A 31 9.81 -15.30 -3.53
N TYR A 32 9.46 -16.46 -4.10
CA TYR A 32 10.17 -17.72 -3.87
C TYR A 32 11.68 -17.59 -4.15
N ASN A 33 12.04 -17.05 -5.32
CA ASN A 33 13.44 -16.89 -5.71
C ASN A 33 14.19 -15.92 -4.79
N ARG A 34 13.58 -14.81 -4.40
CA ARG A 34 14.17 -13.84 -3.47
C ARG A 34 14.43 -14.45 -2.09
N ILE A 35 13.46 -15.18 -1.54
CA ILE A 35 13.63 -15.88 -0.25
C ILE A 35 14.72 -16.96 -0.37
N ARG A 36 14.76 -17.70 -1.49
CA ARG A 36 15.82 -18.69 -1.75
C ARG A 36 17.21 -18.04 -1.81
N LEU A 37 17.31 -16.79 -2.27
CA LEU A 37 18.53 -15.98 -2.27
C LEU A 37 18.84 -15.34 -0.90
N GLY A 38 18.09 -15.68 0.16
CA GLY A 38 18.31 -15.20 1.52
C GLY A 38 17.65 -13.85 1.83
N TRP A 39 16.68 -13.41 1.04
CA TRP A 39 15.92 -12.21 1.36
C TRP A 39 14.87 -12.50 2.44
N THR A 40 14.57 -11.50 3.26
CA THR A 40 13.43 -11.57 4.18
C THR A 40 12.13 -11.51 3.39
N VAL A 41 11.04 -11.99 3.98
CA VAL A 41 9.70 -11.96 3.33
C VAL A 41 9.30 -10.51 3.00
N ASP A 42 9.54 -9.59 3.92
CA ASP A 42 9.22 -8.18 3.73
C ASP A 42 10.02 -7.56 2.57
N ASP A 43 11.34 -7.82 2.50
CA ASP A 43 12.18 -7.36 1.39
C ASP A 43 11.72 -8.00 0.06
N ALA A 44 11.36 -9.28 0.08
CA ALA A 44 10.95 -10.02 -1.11
C ALA A 44 9.66 -9.48 -1.73
N VAL A 45 8.78 -8.89 -0.92
CA VAL A 45 7.50 -8.33 -1.33
C VAL A 45 7.57 -6.81 -1.59
N SER A 46 8.41 -6.08 -0.87
CA SER A 46 8.45 -4.61 -0.96
C SER A 46 9.34 -4.07 -2.08
N ILE A 47 10.39 -4.79 -2.48
CA ILE A 47 11.40 -4.27 -3.42
C ILE A 47 10.91 -4.49 -4.87
N PRO A 48 10.77 -3.44 -5.70
CA PRO A 48 10.32 -3.56 -7.09
C PRO A 48 11.23 -4.46 -7.94
N LEU A 49 10.68 -5.07 -8.99
CA LEU A 49 11.46 -5.97 -9.87
C LEU A 49 12.58 -5.25 -10.64
N LYS A 50 12.37 -3.96 -10.96
CA LYS A 50 13.30 -3.14 -11.78
C LYS A 50 14.49 -2.57 -11.01
N MET A 51 14.62 -2.88 -9.72
CA MET A 51 15.66 -2.32 -8.86
C MET A 51 16.41 -3.42 -8.12
N SER A 52 17.71 -3.21 -7.89
CA SER A 52 18.47 -4.01 -6.95
C SER A 52 18.09 -3.68 -5.50
N LYS A 53 18.50 -4.55 -4.57
CA LYS A 53 18.27 -4.33 -3.14
C LYS A 53 18.99 -3.09 -2.64
N GLU A 54 20.22 -2.85 -3.09
CA GLU A 54 21.01 -1.67 -2.72
C GLU A 54 20.41 -0.40 -3.31
N GLU A 55 20.01 -0.42 -4.58
CA GLU A 55 19.36 0.70 -5.26
C GLU A 55 18.07 1.11 -4.56
N TYR A 56 17.24 0.14 -4.18
CA TYR A 56 15.99 0.41 -3.47
C TYR A 56 16.24 1.05 -2.11
N LYS A 57 17.23 0.57 -1.36
CA LYS A 57 17.63 1.19 -0.08
C LYS A 57 18.11 2.62 -0.26
N ALA A 58 18.90 2.89 -1.30
CA ALA A 58 19.35 4.23 -1.63
C ALA A 58 18.18 5.15 -2.00
N TYR A 59 17.23 4.66 -2.79
CA TYR A 59 16.01 5.37 -3.17
C TYR A 59 15.16 5.75 -1.95
N VAL A 60 14.89 4.81 -1.04
CA VAL A 60 14.13 5.07 0.20
C VAL A 60 14.83 6.11 1.06
N LYS A 61 16.16 6.04 1.19
CA LYS A 61 16.96 7.04 1.94
C LYS A 61 16.87 8.43 1.29
N MET A 62 16.96 8.48 -0.03
CA MET A 62 16.85 9.71 -0.80
C MET A 62 15.45 10.34 -0.65
N GLN A 63 14.38 9.57 -0.78
CA GLN A 63 13.01 10.05 -0.55
C GLN A 63 12.81 10.59 0.88
N LYS A 64 13.31 9.87 1.89
CA LYS A 64 13.24 10.34 3.28
C LYS A 64 13.95 11.68 3.46
N LYS A 65 15.13 11.85 2.82
CA LYS A 65 15.87 13.11 2.84
C LYS A 65 15.11 14.23 2.14
N GLN A 66 14.52 13.97 0.96
CA GLN A 66 13.69 14.95 0.26
C GLN A 66 12.49 15.38 1.11
N ARG A 67 11.77 14.43 1.72
CA ARG A 67 10.67 14.72 2.65
C ARG A 67 11.13 15.61 3.81
N LEU A 68 12.25 15.26 4.46
CA LEU A 68 12.82 16.04 5.56
C LEU A 68 13.30 17.44 5.14
N SER A 69 13.72 17.60 3.89
CA SER A 69 14.13 18.89 3.32
C SER A 69 12.95 19.83 3.05
N MET A 70 11.71 19.32 3.02
CA MET A 70 10.53 20.15 2.79
C MET A 70 10.20 20.96 4.05
N PRO A 71 9.74 22.21 3.92
CA PRO A 71 9.24 22.97 5.06
C PRO A 71 8.19 22.16 5.83
N ILE A 72 8.25 22.21 7.17
CA ILE A 72 7.38 21.39 8.02
C ILE A 72 5.90 21.65 7.71
N ASP A 73 5.51 22.90 7.47
CA ASP A 73 4.12 23.25 7.15
C ASP A 73 3.64 22.57 5.87
N ARG A 74 4.49 22.52 4.83
CA ARG A 74 4.19 21.78 3.60
C ARG A 74 4.07 20.27 3.85
N GLN A 75 4.90 19.69 4.73
CA GLN A 75 4.77 18.27 5.10
C GLN A 75 3.40 18.00 5.76
N ARG A 76 2.98 18.88 6.69
CA ARG A 76 1.68 18.77 7.38
C ARG A 76 0.51 18.92 6.42
N GLU A 77 0.60 19.83 5.45
CA GLU A 77 -0.41 20.02 4.41
C GLU A 77 -0.62 18.75 3.59
N LEU A 78 0.46 18.15 3.08
CA LEU A 78 0.39 16.89 2.32
C LEU A 78 -0.20 15.75 3.16
N GLU A 79 0.20 15.62 4.43
CA GLU A 79 -0.37 14.63 5.35
C GLU A 79 -1.85 14.88 5.66
N ARG A 80 -2.29 16.14 5.66
CA ARG A 80 -3.69 16.52 5.82
C ARG A 80 -4.49 16.13 4.58
N GLU A 81 -3.98 16.42 3.38
CA GLU A 81 -4.62 16.05 2.11
C GLU A 81 -4.78 14.54 1.94
N GLU A 82 -3.75 13.76 2.25
CA GLU A 82 -3.82 12.29 2.24
C GLU A 82 -4.88 11.76 3.22
N ARG A 83 -4.93 12.31 4.44
CA ARG A 83 -5.96 11.96 5.42
C ARG A 83 -7.36 12.26 4.88
N LEU A 84 -7.55 13.40 4.23
CA LEU A 84 -8.84 13.80 3.66
C LEU A 84 -9.33 12.86 2.56
N LYS A 85 -8.45 12.17 1.82
CA LYS A 85 -8.85 11.16 0.82
C LYS A 85 -9.56 9.95 1.44
N ASN A 86 -9.15 9.56 2.65
CA ASN A 86 -9.66 8.36 3.33
C ASN A 86 -10.79 8.68 4.32
N ILE A 87 -10.99 9.95 4.67
CA ILE A 87 -12.11 10.37 5.51
C ILE A 87 -13.36 10.45 4.63
N PRO A 88 -14.47 9.76 4.99
CA PRO A 88 -15.72 9.94 4.27
C PRO A 88 -16.11 11.42 4.35
N GLN A 89 -16.26 12.06 3.19
CA GLN A 89 -16.67 13.45 3.13
C GLN A 89 -18.02 13.56 3.83
N SER A 90 -18.11 14.40 4.87
CA SER A 90 -19.36 14.66 5.58
C SER A 90 -20.29 15.47 4.67
N VAL A 91 -21.02 14.78 3.79
CA VAL A 91 -22.00 15.37 2.88
C VAL A 91 -23.38 15.25 3.50
N LYS A 92 -24.13 16.36 3.56
CA LYS A 92 -25.55 16.30 3.93
C LYS A 92 -26.32 15.60 2.80
N PRO A 93 -27.20 14.61 3.09
CA PRO A 93 -27.93 13.91 2.04
C PRO A 93 -28.74 14.89 1.20
N SER A 94 -28.60 14.80 -0.12
CA SER A 94 -29.34 15.64 -1.06
C SER A 94 -30.84 15.32 -1.01
N GLU A 95 -31.67 16.27 -1.45
CA GLU A 95 -33.13 16.06 -1.47
C GLU A 95 -33.51 14.89 -2.41
N TYR A 96 -32.80 14.76 -3.53
CA TYR A 96 -32.98 13.64 -4.45
C TYR A 96 -32.71 12.28 -3.78
N PHE A 97 -31.66 12.17 -2.96
CA PHE A 97 -31.34 10.95 -2.22
C PHE A 97 -32.46 10.57 -1.25
N LYS A 98 -33.00 11.55 -0.50
CA LYS A 98 -34.14 11.30 0.41
C LYS A 98 -35.38 10.81 -0.35
N ASN A 99 -35.70 11.45 -1.48
CA ASN A 99 -36.83 11.07 -2.32
C ASN A 99 -36.66 9.65 -2.88
N LEU A 100 -35.43 9.28 -3.26
CA LEU A 100 -35.12 7.93 -3.72
C LEU A 100 -35.30 6.89 -2.61
N CYS A 101 -34.79 7.16 -1.40
CA CYS A 101 -35.00 6.28 -0.24
C CYS A 101 -36.49 6.10 0.06
N GLN A 102 -37.27 7.17 -0.01
CA GLN A 102 -38.73 7.13 0.17
C GLN A 102 -39.43 6.29 -0.91
N PHE A 103 -39.03 6.42 -2.18
CA PHE A 103 -39.58 5.64 -3.30
C PHE A 103 -39.30 4.13 -3.15
N VAL A 104 -38.09 3.78 -2.71
CA VAL A 104 -37.68 2.37 -2.50
C VAL A 104 -38.20 1.80 -1.17
N GLY A 105 -38.73 2.65 -0.28
CA GLY A 105 -39.23 2.25 1.04
C GLY A 105 -38.13 1.98 2.07
N VAL A 106 -36.94 2.56 1.87
CA VAL A 106 -35.79 2.46 2.78
C VAL A 106 -35.69 3.74 3.60
N LYS A 107 -35.36 3.64 4.88
CA LYS A 107 -35.16 4.83 5.72
C LYS A 107 -33.82 5.50 5.34
N PRO A 108 -33.81 6.81 4.99
CA PRO A 108 -32.60 7.54 4.61
C PRO A 108 -31.65 7.78 5.78
#